data_AF-A0A849QR15-F1
#
_entry.id   AF-A0A849QR15-F1
#
_cell.length_a   1.000
_cell.length_b   1.000
_cell.length_c   1.000
_cell.angle_alpha   90.00
_cell.angle_beta   90.00
_cell.angle_gamma   90.00
#
_symmetry.space_group_name_H-M   'P 1'
#
loop_
_entity.id
_entity.type
_entity.pdbx_description
1 polymer ?
#
loop_
_entity_poly.entity_id
_entity_poly.type
_entity_poly.pdbx_seq_one_letter_code
_entity_poly.pdbx_strand_id
1 'polypeptide(L)' 'MTEYMISIKIEKLEEGGYLATSDSVQGLIAQGRTIAETMEIAQDVAKKLIESYIDHNDPLPFEANKSINHVTNM' A
#
# COMPACT_ATOMS: atom_id res chain seq x y z
N MET A 1 1.61 13.48 -10.57
CA MET A 1 1.62 12.14 -9.95
C MET A 1 0.60 12.15 -8.85
N THR A 2 -0.26 11.14 -8.79
CA THR A 2 -1.15 10.96 -7.65
C THR A 2 -0.39 10.14 -6.61
N GLU A 3 -0.34 10.64 -5.38
CA GLU A 3 0.30 9.96 -4.27
C GLU A 3 -0.78 9.35 -3.37
N TYR A 4 -0.51 8.15 -2.88
CA TYR A 4 -1.41 7.36 -2.05
C TYR A 4 -0.65 6.93 -0.80
N MET A 5 -1.18 7.26 0.37
CA MET A 5 -0.68 6.69 1.64
C MET A 5 -1.46 5.43 1.96
N ILE A 6 -0.74 4.33 2.16
CA ILE A 6 -1.29 3.03 2.51
C ILE A 6 -0.60 2.54 3.77
N SER A 7 -1.38 2.14 4.77
CA SER A 7 -0.85 1.49 5.96
C SER A 7 -0.56 0.02 5.67
N ILE A 8 0.71 -0.37 5.84
CA ILE A 8 1.18 -1.75 5.71
C ILE A 8 1.52 -2.29 7.10
N LYS A 9 1.04 -3.49 7.40
CA LYS A 9 1.48 -4.28 8.54
C LYS A 9 2.59 -5.21 8.08
N ILE A 10 3.69 -5.21 8.83
CA ILE A 10 4.82 -6.13 8.60
C ILE A 10 4.89 -7.11 9.76
N GLU A 11 4.84 -8.39 9.44
CA GLU A 11 4.95 -9.49 10.39
C GLU A 11 6.18 -10.34 10.04
N LYS A 12 6.95 -10.73 11.05
CA LYS A 12 8.06 -11.68 10.86
C LYS A 12 7.51 -13.10 10.93
N LEU A 13 7.91 -13.93 9.98
CA LEU A 13 7.44 -15.32 9.88
C LEU A 13 8.33 -16.27 10.68
N GLU A 14 7.75 -17.36 11.19
CA GLU A 14 8.45 -18.37 12.01
C GLU A 14 9.51 -19.12 11.21
N GLU A 15 9.23 -19.40 9.94
CA GLU A 15 10.14 -20.00 8.97
C GLU A 15 11.24 -19.04 8.48
N GLY A 16 11.18 -17.77 8.87
CA GLY A 16 12.06 -16.70 8.42
C GLY A 16 11.45 -15.85 7.30
N GLY A 17 11.99 -14.63 7.16
CA GLY A 17 11.44 -13.62 6.26
C GLY A 17 10.32 -12.78 6.89
N TYR A 18 9.62 -12.03 6.05
CA TYR A 18 8.61 -11.05 6.45
C TYR A 18 7.40 -11.12 5.51
N LEU A 19 6.22 -10.91 6.08
CA LEU A 19 4.92 -10.81 5.41
C LEU A 19 4.42 -9.37 5.54
N ALA A 20 4.00 -8.80 4.42
CA ALA A 20 3.30 -7.52 4.33
C ALA A 20 1.83 -7.75 3.99
N THR A 21 0.95 -7.15 4.78
CA THR A 21 -0.50 -7.11 4.55
C THR A 21 -1.05 -5.71 4.79
N SER A 22 -2.28 -5.43 4.34
CA SER A 22 -2.96 -4.17 4.62
C SER A 22 -4.43 -4.41 4.93
N ASP A 23 -4.93 -3.78 6.01
CA ASP A 23 -6.37 -3.77 6.31
C ASP A 23 -7.12 -2.83 5.36
N SER A 24 -6.46 -1.80 4.84
CA SER A 24 -7.05 -0.77 3.98
C SER A 24 -7.02 -1.14 2.50
N VAL A 25 -6.19 -2.10 2.09
CA VAL A 25 -6.07 -2.53 0.69
C VAL A 25 -6.29 -4.03 0.63
N GLN A 26 -7.53 -4.42 0.38
CA GLN A 26 -7.89 -5.82 0.22
C GLN A 26 -7.09 -6.46 -0.92
N GLY A 27 -6.52 -7.64 -0.66
CA GLY A 27 -5.70 -8.37 -1.62
C GLY A 27 -4.21 -7.97 -1.61
N LEU A 28 -3.80 -6.98 -0.81
CA LEU A 28 -2.38 -6.67 -0.63
C LEU A 28 -1.74 -7.73 0.26
N ILE A 29 -0.98 -8.62 -0.36
CA ILE A 29 -0.16 -9.64 0.29
C ILE A 29 1.18 -9.67 -0.41
N ALA A 30 2.27 -9.51 0.34
CA ALA A 30 3.64 -9.60 -0.18
C ALA A 30 4.55 -10.27 0.84
N GLN A 31 5.52 -11.07 0.38
CA GLN A 31 6.46 -11.76 1.26
C GLN A 31 7.88 -11.61 0.70
N GLY A 32 8.85 -11.41 1.59
CA GLY A 32 10.26 -11.29 1.24
C GLY A 32 11.19 -11.79 2.35
N ARG A 33 12.48 -11.94 2.03
CA ARG A 33 13.52 -12.37 2.98
C ARG A 33 13.94 -11.24 3.90
N THR A 34 13.79 -9.99 3.47
CA THR A 34 14.09 -8.78 4.25
C THR A 34 12.91 -7.83 4.25
N ILE A 35 12.87 -6.89 5.21
CA ILE A 35 11.84 -5.84 5.25
C ILE A 35 11.86 -5.00 3.98
N ALA A 36 13.05 -4.64 3.47
CA ALA A 36 13.20 -3.83 2.26
C ALA A 36 12.61 -4.54 1.03
N GLU A 37 13.00 -5.80 0.79
CA GLU A 37 12.46 -6.61 -0.31
C GLU A 37 10.93 -6.78 -0.20
N THR A 38 10.43 -7.03 1.03
CA THR A 38 8.99 -7.18 1.27
C THR A 38 8.24 -5.89 0.96
N MET A 39 8.81 -4.73 1.29
CA MET A 39 8.22 -3.42 0.99
C MET A 39 8.25 -3.09 -0.51
N GLU A 40 9.32 -3.44 -1.23
CA GLU A 40 9.39 -3.28 -2.69
C GLU A 40 8.27 -4.10 -3.37
N ILE A 41 8.11 -5.35 -2.98
CA ILE A 41 7.05 -6.22 -3.50
C ILE A 41 5.66 -5.68 -3.12
N ALA A 42 5.48 -5.24 -1.87
CA ALA A 42 4.21 -4.65 -1.41
C ALA A 42 3.82 -3.40 -2.22
N GLN A 43 4.79 -2.56 -2.57
CA GLN A 43 4.57 -1.37 -3.39
C GLN A 43 4.12 -1.72 -4.82
N ASP A 44 4.77 -2.71 -5.44
CA ASP A 44 4.38 -3.20 -6.76
C ASP A 44 2.98 -3.81 -6.78
N VAL A 45 2.63 -4.57 -5.74
CA VAL A 45 1.28 -5.14 -5.57
C VAL A 45 0.25 -4.03 -5.35
N ALA A 46 0.52 -3.08 -4.47
CA ALA A 46 -0.37 -1.95 -4.20
C ALA A 46 -0.67 -1.14 -5.47
N LYS A 47 0.37 -0.88 -6.29
CA LYS A 47 0.22 -0.16 -7.56
C LYS A 47 -0.74 -0.90 -8.51
N LYS A 48 -0.55 -2.20 -8.71
CA LYS A 48 -1.41 -3.01 -9.60
C LYS A 48 -2.85 -3.08 -9.10
N LEU A 49 -3.04 -3.18 -7.78
CA LEU A 49 -4.38 -3.17 -7.19
C LEU A 49 -5.06 -1.83 -7.46
N ILE A 50 -4.39 -0.71 -7.17
CA ILE A 50 -4.92 0.64 -7.43
C ILE A 50 -5.26 0.83 -8.91
N GLU A 51 -4.37 0.44 -9.82
CA GLU A 51 -4.61 0.49 -11.27
C GLU A 51 -5.88 -0.30 -11.62
N SER A 52 -6.06 -1.50 -11.05
CA SER A 52 -7.29 -2.28 -11.24
C SER A 52 -8.55 -1.56 -10.74
N TYR A 53 -8.52 -0.94 -9.54
CA TYR A 53 -9.68 -0.17 -9.04
C TYR A 53 -10.03 1.00 -9.98
N ILE A 54 -9.01 1.71 -10.47
CA ILE A 54 -9.19 2.83 -11.40
C ILE A 54 -9.78 2.34 -12.73
N ASP A 55 -9.24 1.26 -13.29
CA ASP A 55 -9.67 0.71 -14.57
C ASP A 55 -11.12 0.19 -14.54
N HIS A 56 -11.55 -0.35 -13.41
CA HIS A 56 -12.93 -0.81 -13.20
C HIS A 56 -13.87 0.29 -12.67
N ASN A 57 -13.34 1.50 -12.45
CA ASN A 57 -14.07 2.63 -11.91
C ASN A 57 -14.70 2.34 -10.52
N ASP A 58 -14.03 1.48 -9.76
CA ASP A 58 -14.36 1.12 -8.39
C ASP A 58 -13.81 2.16 -7.40
N PRO A 59 -14.46 2.36 -6.24
CA PRO A 59 -13.93 3.24 -5.21
C PRO A 59 -12.63 2.67 -4.64
N LEU A 60 -11.60 3.50 -4.51
CA LEU A 60 -10.34 3.09 -3.89
C LEU A 60 -10.62 2.66 -2.43
N PRO A 61 -10.05 1.53 -1.98
CA PRO A 61 -10.43 0.90 -0.71
C PRO A 61 -9.86 1.62 0.53
N PHE A 62 -9.08 2.69 0.34
CA PHE A 62 -8.42 3.43 1.41
C PHE A 62 -8.71 4.93 1.31
N GLU A 63 -8.73 5.58 2.46
CA GLU A 63 -8.69 7.03 2.61
C GLU A 63 -7.36 7.52 2.02
N ALA A 64 -7.31 7.72 0.71
CA ALA A 64 -6.23 8.42 0.06
C ALA A 64 -6.23 9.84 0.62
N ASN A 65 -5.51 10.06 1.72
CA ASN A 65 -5.12 11.39 2.16
C ASN A 65 -4.24 11.94 1.04
N LYS A 66 -4.89 12.54 0.04
CA LYS A 66 -4.27 13.40 -0.95
C LYS A 66 -3.53 14.42 -0.11
N SER A 67 -2.21 14.42 -0.09
CA SER A 67 -1.42 15.36 0.71
C SER A 67 -1.92 16.78 0.44
N ILE A 68 -2.81 17.28 1.31
CA ILE A 68 -3.40 18.61 1.15
C ILE A 68 -2.30 19.54 1.60
N ASN A 69 -1.63 20.18 0.64
CA ASN A 69 -0.84 21.38 0.91
C ASN A 69 -1.80 22.48 1.38
N HIS A 70 -2.24 22.41 2.64
CA HIS A 70 -2.93 23.50 3.30
C HIS A 70 -1.89 24.51 3.79
N VAL A 71 -1.30 25.25 2.85
CA VAL A 71 -0.72 26.56 3.17
C VAL A 71 -1.89 27.52 3.34
N THR A 72 -2.42 27.62 4.56
CA THR A 72 -3.31 28.70 4.94
C THR A 72 -2.51 29.99 4.87
N ASN A 73 -2.88 30.89 3.98
CA ASN A 73 -2.44 32.27 4.00
C ASN A 73 -3.11 32.94 5.22
N MET A 74 -2.31 33.31 6.24
CA MET A 74 -2.70 34.34 7.21
C MET A 74 -2.18 35.70 6.76
#